data_AF-A0A3P9DCZ3-F1
#
_entry.id   AF-A0A3P9DCZ3-F1
#
_cell.length_a   1.000
_cell.length_b   1.000
_cell.length_c   1.000
_cell.angle_alpha   90.00
_cell.angle_beta   90.00
_cell.angle_gamma   90.00
#
_symmetry.space_group_name_H-M   'P 1'
#
loop_
_entity.id
_entity.type
_entity.pdbx_description
1 polymer ?
#
loop_
_entity_poly.entity_id
_entity_poly.type
_entity_poly.pdbx_seq_one_letter_code
_entity_poly.pdbx_strand_id
1 'polypeptide(L)'
;LYLVFEWLQSRPSVVYTTAEYIGSLQSFEIRDSDVFLVSYPKSGTIWAQQIITSIYELDGHYTGGEYTRRPSPRLFTSHLPQVLMPPGLMDKKGKIVYLMRNPKDNMVSYYHFSNSLADLETPQSFAQFFEWYLMGNGMCLHLHYLPNDDDQEESRSDK
;
A
#
# COMPACT_ATOMS: atom_id res chain seq x y z
N LEU A 1 13.43 15.58 -8.82
CA LEU A 1 13.57 14.12 -9.07
C LEU A 1 14.50 13.46 -8.05
N TYR A 2 15.73 13.93 -7.86
CA TYR A 2 16.65 13.44 -6.80
C TYR A 2 16.05 13.50 -5.38
N LEU A 3 15.45 14.64 -4.99
CA LEU A 3 14.82 14.77 -3.67
C LEU A 3 13.65 13.81 -3.43
N VAL A 4 12.91 13.44 -4.49
CA VAL A 4 11.82 12.45 -4.39
C VAL A 4 12.38 11.04 -4.22
N PHE A 5 13.53 10.76 -4.84
CA PHE A 5 14.20 9.46 -4.78
C PHE A 5 14.88 9.24 -3.43
N GLU A 6 15.64 10.22 -2.93
CA GLU A 6 16.23 10.18 -1.58
C GLU A 6 15.16 10.11 -0.48
N TRP A 7 14.03 10.81 -0.68
CA TRP A 7 12.88 10.73 0.21
C TRP A 7 12.16 9.37 0.16
N LEU A 8 12.15 8.70 -1.00
CA LEU A 8 11.60 7.34 -1.12
C LEU A 8 12.48 6.31 -0.41
N GLN A 9 13.79 6.50 -0.43
CA GLN A 9 14.79 5.63 0.20
C GLN A 9 14.93 5.83 1.71
N SER A 10 14.47 6.97 2.25
CA SER A 10 14.50 7.27 3.68
C SER A 10 13.28 6.76 4.46
N ARG A 11 12.30 6.13 3.79
CA ARG A 11 11.19 5.44 4.48
C ARG A 11 11.69 4.11 5.07
N PRO A 12 11.25 3.72 6.28
CA PRO A 12 11.58 2.42 6.82
C PRO A 12 11.15 1.31 5.86
N SER A 13 11.96 0.24 5.82
CA SER A 13 11.78 -0.95 5.00
C SER A 13 10.32 -1.40 4.99
N VAL A 14 9.85 -1.74 3.79
CA VAL A 14 8.63 -2.47 3.43
C VAL A 14 7.63 -2.63 4.60
N VAL A 15 6.55 -1.84 4.58
CA VAL A 15 5.49 -1.94 5.59
C VAL A 15 4.70 -3.23 5.36
N TYR A 16 4.91 -4.22 6.22
CA TYR A 16 4.10 -5.43 6.32
C TYR A 16 2.71 -5.09 6.89
N THR A 17 1.66 -5.51 6.20
CA THR A 17 0.24 -5.53 6.62
C THR A 17 0.10 -6.81 7.42
N THR A 18 0.07 -6.65 8.73
CA THR A 18 -0.22 -7.74 9.66
C THR A 18 -1.73 -7.97 9.74
N ALA A 19 -2.14 -9.17 10.17
CA ALA A 19 -3.54 -9.45 10.48
C ALA A 19 -4.11 -8.46 11.52
N GLU A 20 -3.28 -8.09 12.49
CA GLU A 20 -3.60 -7.08 13.51
C GLU A 20 -3.92 -5.71 12.89
N TYR A 21 -3.12 -5.28 11.90
CA TYR A 21 -3.37 -4.02 11.20
C TYR A 21 -4.70 -4.08 10.44
N ILE A 22 -4.99 -5.18 9.73
CA ILE A 22 -6.29 -5.36 9.05
C ILE A 22 -7.43 -5.36 10.08
N GLY A 23 -7.26 -6.04 11.21
CA GLY A 23 -8.24 -6.03 12.31
C GLY A 23 -8.50 -4.62 12.83
N SER A 24 -7.45 -3.81 12.99
CA SER A 24 -7.58 -2.42 13.45
C SER A 24 -8.37 -1.52 12.50
N LEU A 25 -8.42 -1.85 11.20
CA LEU A 25 -9.21 -1.11 10.21
C LEU A 25 -10.72 -1.25 10.44
N GLN A 26 -11.18 -2.31 11.11
CA GLN A 26 -12.60 -2.51 11.40
C GLN A 26 -13.14 -1.44 12.34
N SER A 27 -12.34 -0.99 13.30
CA SER A 27 -12.68 0.06 14.27
C SER A 27 -12.17 1.45 13.88
N PHE A 28 -11.69 1.63 12.64
CA PHE A 28 -11.06 2.87 12.22
C PHE A 28 -12.07 4.03 12.11
N GLU A 29 -11.78 5.15 12.77
CA GLU A 29 -12.64 6.34 12.77
C GLU A 29 -12.51 7.14 11.46
N ILE A 30 -13.58 7.15 10.67
CA ILE A 30 -13.68 7.89 9.41
C ILE A 30 -14.48 9.18 9.61
N ARG A 31 -13.91 10.29 9.13
CA ARG A 31 -14.52 11.61 9.08
C ARG A 31 -15.01 11.87 7.66
N ASP A 32 -16.08 12.66 7.52
CA ASP A 32 -16.67 13.01 6.21
C ASP A 32 -15.72 13.80 5.28
N SER A 33 -14.66 14.38 5.85
CA SER A 33 -13.62 15.13 5.13
C SER A 33 -12.42 14.28 4.72
N ASP A 34 -12.39 13.00 5.10
CA ASP A 34 -11.26 12.12 4.79
C ASP A 34 -11.21 11.76 3.31
N VAL A 35 -9.99 11.65 2.79
CA VAL A 35 -9.70 11.27 1.42
C VAL A 35 -8.76 10.08 1.43
N PHE A 36 -9.17 8.99 0.78
CA PHE A 36 -8.38 7.77 0.63
C PHE A 36 -7.90 7.65 -0.82
N LEU A 37 -6.59 7.81 -1.02
CA LEU A 37 -5.92 7.47 -2.27
C LEU A 37 -5.61 5.98 -2.25
N VAL A 38 -6.41 5.19 -2.97
CA VAL A 38 -6.21 3.75 -3.11
C VAL A 38 -5.59 3.50 -4.47
N SER A 39 -4.54 2.69 -4.54
CA SER A 39 -3.86 2.44 -5.80
C SER A 39 -3.22 1.08 -5.84
N TYR A 40 -3.12 0.48 -7.01
CA TYR A 40 -2.24 -0.68 -7.16
C TYR A 40 -0.77 -0.22 -7.09
N PRO A 41 0.16 -0.89 -6.36
CA PRO A 41 1.56 -0.52 -6.32
C PRO A 41 2.12 -0.20 -7.71
N LYS A 42 2.94 0.86 -7.79
CA LYS A 42 3.56 1.35 -9.04
C LYS A 42 2.60 1.97 -10.07
N SER A 43 1.36 2.26 -9.67
CA SER A 43 0.38 2.96 -10.52
C SER A 43 0.48 4.49 -10.48
N GLY A 44 1.48 5.06 -9.80
CA GLY A 44 1.68 6.51 -9.72
C GLY A 44 1.19 7.15 -8.41
N THR A 45 1.09 6.38 -7.34
CA THR A 45 0.61 6.81 -6.02
C THR A 45 1.31 8.07 -5.49
N ILE A 46 2.63 8.16 -5.66
CA ILE A 46 3.40 9.33 -5.23
C ILE A 46 2.96 10.59 -5.96
N TRP A 47 2.73 10.49 -7.27
CA TRP A 47 2.32 11.65 -8.06
C TRP A 47 0.90 12.09 -7.70
N ALA A 48 -0.04 11.16 -7.62
CA ALA A 48 -1.42 11.46 -7.21
C ALA A 48 -1.48 12.03 -5.79
N GLN A 49 -0.67 11.50 -4.86
CA GLN A 49 -0.58 12.06 -3.53
C GLN A 49 -0.13 13.51 -3.53
N GLN A 50 0.95 13.84 -4.26
CA GLN A 50 1.43 15.23 -4.33
C GLN A 50 0.37 16.16 -4.91
N ILE A 51 -0.35 15.73 -5.95
CA ILE A 51 -1.46 16.50 -6.52
C ILE A 51 -2.55 16.75 -5.46
N ILE A 52 -2.98 15.71 -4.73
CA ILE A 52 -4.02 15.86 -3.71
C ILE A 52 -3.54 16.73 -2.56
N THR A 53 -2.31 16.54 -2.08
CA THR A 53 -1.68 17.40 -1.06
C THR A 53 -1.69 18.86 -1.50
N SER A 54 -1.34 19.15 -2.76
CA SER A 54 -1.38 20.52 -3.30
C SER A 54 -2.80 21.08 -3.39
N ILE A 55 -3.78 20.30 -3.86
CA ILE A 55 -5.18 20.73 -3.99
C ILE A 55 -5.77 21.12 -2.63
N TYR A 56 -5.42 20.37 -1.58
CA TYR A 56 -5.93 20.59 -0.23
C TYR A 56 -5.02 21.48 0.61
N GLU A 57 -3.96 22.04 0.03
CA GLU A 57 -2.93 22.84 0.74
C GLU A 57 -2.45 22.15 2.03
N LEU A 58 -2.36 20.82 1.99
CA LEU A 58 -1.91 20.04 3.13
C LEU A 58 -0.43 20.31 3.37
N ASP A 59 -0.04 20.49 4.62
CA ASP A 59 1.37 20.55 4.99
C ASP A 59 2.05 19.27 4.49
N GLY A 60 2.88 19.40 3.46
CA GLY A 60 3.57 18.29 2.79
C GLY A 60 4.58 17.56 3.69
N HIS A 61 4.73 18.02 4.93
CA HIS A 61 5.42 17.30 5.99
C HIS A 61 4.56 16.14 6.45
N TYR A 62 4.88 14.95 5.94
CA TYR A 62 4.56 13.69 6.59
C TYR A 62 5.14 13.69 8.00
N THR A 63 4.44 14.30 8.94
CA THR A 63 4.67 14.05 10.35
C THR A 63 4.30 12.59 10.53
N GLY A 64 5.28 11.74 10.86
CA GLY A 64 5.06 10.36 11.30
C GLY A 64 4.30 10.29 12.64
N GLY A 65 3.36 11.21 12.86
CA GLY A 65 2.49 11.31 14.00
C GLY A 65 1.17 10.61 13.77
N GLU A 66 0.53 10.30 14.89
CA GLU A 66 -0.77 9.66 14.99
C GLU A 66 -1.83 10.34 14.10
N TYR A 67 -2.43 9.59 13.17
CA TYR A 67 -3.42 10.12 12.22
C TYR A 67 -4.67 10.71 12.89
N THR A 68 -4.95 10.31 14.14
CA THR A 68 -6.04 10.82 14.98
C THR A 68 -5.88 12.31 15.27
N ARG A 69 -4.64 12.80 15.40
CA ARG A 69 -4.31 14.19 15.75
C ARG A 69 -4.23 15.14 14.57
N ARG A 70 -4.31 14.62 13.33
CA ARG A 70 -4.23 15.47 12.13
C ARG A 70 -5.52 16.28 11.95
N PRO A 71 -5.42 17.58 11.60
CA PRO A 71 -6.59 18.38 11.24
C PRO A 71 -7.24 17.83 9.97
N SER A 72 -8.54 18.04 9.82
CA SER A 72 -9.25 17.73 8.57
C SER A 72 -8.96 18.79 7.50
N PRO A 73 -8.91 18.42 6.21
CA PRO A 73 -9.11 17.07 5.66
C PRO A 73 -7.87 16.17 5.78
N ARG A 74 -8.07 14.88 6.05
CA ARG A 74 -6.97 13.92 6.17
C ARG A 74 -6.79 13.13 4.86
N LEU A 75 -5.55 13.03 4.38
CA LEU A 75 -5.19 12.18 3.24
C LEU A 75 -4.56 10.88 3.71
N PHE A 76 -5.17 9.76 3.31
CA PHE A 76 -4.66 8.41 3.50
C PHE A 76 -4.24 7.81 2.17
N THR A 77 -3.23 6.94 2.19
CA THR A 77 -2.76 6.23 1.00
C THR A 77 -2.72 4.75 1.31
N SER A 78 -3.37 3.95 0.47
CA SER A 78 -3.49 2.50 0.66
C SER A 78 -3.26 1.74 -0.64
N HIS A 79 -2.69 0.55 -0.50
CA HIS A 79 -2.61 -0.46 -1.56
C HIS A 79 -3.59 -1.62 -1.32
N LEU A 80 -4.39 -1.55 -0.25
CA LEU A 80 -5.36 -2.59 0.08
C LEU A 80 -6.47 -2.65 -0.96
N PRO A 81 -6.91 -3.87 -1.34
CA PRO A 81 -8.16 -4.06 -2.06
C PRO A 81 -9.32 -3.44 -1.30
N GLN A 82 -10.34 -2.99 -2.04
CA GLN A 82 -11.53 -2.35 -1.47
C GLN A 82 -12.22 -3.20 -0.40
N VAL A 83 -12.18 -4.54 -0.53
CA VAL A 83 -12.79 -5.48 0.43
C VAL A 83 -12.12 -5.44 1.82
N LEU A 84 -10.86 -5.04 1.90
CA LEU A 84 -10.09 -4.95 3.15
C LEU A 84 -10.02 -3.51 3.70
N MET A 85 -10.69 -2.55 3.06
CA MET A 85 -10.76 -1.18 3.57
C MET A 85 -11.73 -1.09 4.75
N PRO A 86 -11.60 -0.07 5.63
CA PRO A 86 -12.52 0.12 6.75
C PRO A 86 -13.98 0.13 6.29
N PRO A 87 -14.88 -0.67 6.91
CA PRO A 87 -16.28 -0.78 6.48
C PRO A 87 -17.01 0.57 6.58
N GLY A 88 -16.67 1.40 7.58
CA GLY A 88 -17.23 2.75 7.75
C GLY A 88 -16.99 3.69 6.57
N LEU A 89 -16.12 3.33 5.62
CA LEU A 89 -15.89 4.11 4.40
C LEU A 89 -17.05 4.01 3.41
N MET A 90 -17.80 2.90 3.45
CA MET A 90 -18.99 2.70 2.63
C MET A 90 -20.20 3.46 3.17
N ASP A 91 -20.27 3.63 4.49
CA ASP A 91 -21.42 4.21 5.19
C ASP A 91 -21.30 5.74 5.40
N LYS A 92 -20.10 6.31 5.23
CA LYS A 92 -19.80 7.73 5.47
C LYS A 92 -19.52 8.48 4.18
N LYS A 93 -19.47 9.82 4.24
CA LYS A 93 -19.18 10.68 3.07
C LYS A 93 -17.68 10.82 2.75
N GLY A 94 -16.85 9.95 3.30
CA GLY A 94 -15.42 9.89 2.97
C GLY A 94 -15.23 9.68 1.46
N LYS A 95 -14.16 10.23 0.90
CA LYS A 95 -13.89 10.15 -0.55
C LYS A 95 -12.85 9.08 -0.84
N ILE A 96 -13.09 8.27 -1.85
CA ILE A 96 -12.10 7.31 -2.37
C ILE A 96 -11.65 7.76 -3.75
N VAL A 97 -10.35 7.92 -3.92
CA VAL A 97 -9.69 8.13 -5.22
C VAL A 97 -8.96 6.85 -5.57
N TYR A 98 -9.50 6.05 -6.49
CA TYR A 98 -8.87 4.82 -6.94
C TYR A 98 -7.99 5.10 -8.17
N LEU A 99 -6.70 4.80 -8.09
CA LEU A 99 -5.73 5.02 -9.16
C LEU A 99 -5.29 3.70 -9.77
N MET A 100 -5.55 3.58 -11.07
CA MET A 100 -5.15 2.45 -11.91
C MET A 100 -4.16 2.90 -12.97
N ARG A 101 -3.30 1.97 -13.40
CA ARG A 101 -2.38 2.16 -14.52
C ARG A 101 -2.49 0.96 -15.45
N ASN A 102 -2.20 1.16 -16.73
CA ASN A 102 -2.07 0.08 -17.69
C ASN A 102 -1.17 -1.03 -17.10
N PRO A 103 -1.65 -2.28 -16.99
CA PRO A 103 -0.91 -3.36 -16.34
C PRO A 103 0.44 -3.65 -17.02
N LYS A 104 0.56 -3.42 -18.34
CA LYS A 104 1.82 -3.61 -19.06
C LYS A 104 2.90 -2.63 -18.58
N ASP A 105 2.55 -1.34 -18.47
CA ASP A 105 3.47 -0.30 -18.00
C ASP A 105 3.75 -0.43 -16.50
N ASN A 106 2.72 -0.79 -15.74
CA ASN A 106 2.83 -1.03 -14.31
C ASN A 106 3.82 -2.16 -14.02
N MET A 107 3.69 -3.29 -14.71
CA MET A 107 4.56 -4.45 -14.57
C MET A 107 6.03 -4.12 -14.86
N VAL A 108 6.32 -3.43 -15.97
CA VAL A 108 7.69 -3.00 -16.29
C VAL A 108 8.23 -2.06 -15.20
N SER A 109 7.41 -1.09 -14.75
CA SER A 109 7.79 -0.20 -13.65
C SER A 109 8.05 -0.93 -12.35
N TYR A 110 7.33 -2.02 -12.09
CA TYR A 110 7.47 -2.83 -10.89
C TYR A 110 8.77 -3.65 -10.97
N TYR A 111 9.04 -4.33 -12.08
CA TYR A 111 10.27 -5.09 -12.28
C TYR A 111 11.54 -4.26 -12.00
N HIS A 112 11.62 -3.04 -12.55
CA HIS A 112 12.78 -2.18 -12.28
C HIS A 112 12.83 -1.66 -10.84
N PHE A 113 11.67 -1.46 -10.22
CA PHE A 113 11.58 -1.04 -8.82
C PHE A 113 11.97 -2.14 -7.84
N SER A 114 11.53 -3.38 -8.06
CA SER A 114 11.92 -4.53 -7.24
C SER A 114 13.42 -4.76 -7.29
N ASN A 115 14.03 -4.62 -8.47
CA ASN A 115 15.49 -4.77 -8.63
C ASN A 115 16.29 -3.65 -7.94
N SER A 116 15.65 -2.52 -7.63
CA SER A 116 16.28 -1.38 -6.97
C SER A 116 16.09 -1.38 -5.45
N LEU A 117 15.25 -2.27 -4.91
CA LEU A 117 14.99 -2.41 -3.47
C LEU A 117 15.72 -3.65 -2.94
N ALA A 118 16.72 -3.42 -2.09
CA ALA A 118 17.58 -4.48 -1.53
C ALA A 118 16.85 -5.51 -0.66
N ASP A 119 15.66 -5.16 -0.13
CA ASP A 119 14.90 -6.00 0.80
C ASP A 119 13.83 -6.88 0.13
N LEU A 120 13.58 -6.74 -1.18
CA LEU A 120 12.60 -7.56 -1.89
C LEU A 120 13.26 -8.77 -2.53
N GLU A 121 12.55 -9.91 -2.60
CA GLU A 121 12.99 -11.02 -3.47
C GLU A 121 13.12 -10.51 -4.90
N THR A 122 14.36 -10.37 -5.35
CA THR A 122 14.65 -9.85 -6.68
C THR A 122 14.48 -10.97 -7.69
N PRO A 123 13.57 -10.83 -8.67
CA PRO A 123 13.40 -11.83 -9.72
C PRO A 123 14.71 -11.96 -10.51
N GLN A 124 15.14 -13.19 -10.79
CA GLN A 124 16.37 -13.46 -11.53
C GLN A 124 16.24 -13.09 -13.02
N SER A 125 15.00 -12.99 -13.52
CA SER A 125 14.70 -12.57 -14.89
C SER A 125 13.33 -11.90 -15.00
N PHE A 126 13.12 -11.13 -16.08
CA PHE A 126 11.81 -10.54 -16.38
C PHE A 126 10.73 -11.61 -16.62
N ALA A 127 11.08 -12.75 -17.20
CA ALA A 127 10.13 -13.84 -17.43
C ALA A 127 9.62 -14.45 -16.11
N GLN A 128 10.52 -14.66 -15.14
CA GLN A 128 10.12 -15.09 -13.79
C GLN A 128 9.23 -14.04 -13.12
N PHE A 129 9.58 -12.76 -13.22
CA PHE A 129 8.75 -11.68 -12.69
C PHE A 129 7.37 -11.62 -13.36
N PHE A 130 7.30 -11.84 -14.67
CA PHE A 130 6.07 -11.85 -15.43
C PHE A 130 5.09 -12.91 -14.92
N GLU A 131 5.57 -14.14 -14.71
CA GLU A 131 4.76 -15.22 -14.12
C GLU A 131 4.28 -14.86 -12.72
N TRP A 132 5.17 -14.32 -11.88
CA TRP A 132 4.79 -13.85 -10.55
C TRP A 132 3.72 -12.76 -10.60
N TYR A 133 3.86 -11.78 -11.50
CA TYR A 133 2.90 -10.69 -11.68
C TYR A 133 1.52 -11.21 -12.09
N LEU A 134 1.45 -12.18 -13.01
CA LEU A 134 0.19 -12.77 -13.47
C LEU A 134 -0.49 -13.66 -12.42
N MET A 135 0.29 -14.43 -11.66
CA MET A 135 -0.24 -15.30 -10.61
C MET A 135 -0.77 -14.52 -9.39
N GLY A 136 -0.58 -13.21 -9.34
CA GLY A 136 -0.82 -12.45 -8.12
C GLY A 136 0.30 -12.61 -7.09
N ASN A 137 1.37 -13.35 -7.38
CA ASN A 137 2.49 -13.61 -6.46
C ASN A 137 3.44 -12.40 -6.37
N GLY A 138 3.58 -11.63 -7.44
CA GLY A 138 4.24 -10.31 -7.43
C GLY A 138 3.28 -9.19 -6.99
N MET A 139 2.01 -9.54 -6.82
CA MET A 139 0.86 -8.67 -6.57
C MET A 139 0.08 -9.17 -5.34
N CYS A 140 0.80 -9.67 -4.36
CA CYS A 140 0.31 -9.92 -3.02
C CYS A 140 1.57 -10.20 -2.21
N LEU A 141 2.01 -9.21 -1.45
CA LEU A 141 2.87 -9.43 -0.31
C LEU A 141 4.36 -9.80 -0.50
N HIS A 142 5.25 -8.81 -0.70
CA HIS A 142 6.43 -8.76 0.19
C HIS A 142 6.03 -8.00 1.44
N LEU A 143 5.16 -8.68 2.13
CA LEU A 143 4.18 -8.19 3.06
C LEU A 143 3.61 -9.50 3.62
N HIS A 144 4.47 -10.53 3.74
CA HIS A 144 4.08 -11.91 4.02
C HIS A 144 3.04 -11.84 5.11
N TYR A 145 1.85 -12.40 4.86
CA TYR A 145 1.07 -12.92 5.96
C TYR A 145 2.00 -13.98 6.54
N LEU A 146 2.79 -13.60 7.55
CA LEU A 146 3.37 -14.56 8.44
C LEU A 146 2.15 -15.10 9.17
N PRO A 147 1.76 -16.37 8.92
CA PRO A 147 0.86 -17.02 9.83
C PRO A 147 1.48 -16.86 11.21
N ASN A 148 0.67 -16.59 12.23
CA ASN A 148 1.19 -16.66 13.58
C ASN A 148 1.83 -18.04 13.75
N ASP A 149 2.86 -18.19 14.59
CA ASP A 149 3.52 -19.51 14.77
C ASP A 149 2.48 -20.61 15.12
N ASP A 150 1.33 -20.23 15.68
CA ASP A 150 0.17 -21.08 15.97
C ASP A 150 -0.57 -21.63 14.73
N ASP A 151 -0.51 -20.94 13.58
CA ASP A 151 -1.19 -21.34 12.34
C ASP A 151 -0.41 -22.43 11.56
N GLN A 152 0.83 -22.74 11.96
CA GLN A 152 1.65 -23.77 11.31
C GLN A 152 1.42 -25.19 11.84
N GLU A 153 0.80 -25.35 13.01
CA GLU A 153 0.54 -26.68 13.58
C GLU A 153 -0.62 -27.42 12.91
N GLU A 154 -1.60 -26.71 12.33
CA GLU A 154 -2.81 -27.36 11.78
C GLU A 154 -2.58 -28.02 10.41
N SER A 155 -1.45 -27.73 9.74
CA SER A 155 -1.10 -28.37 8.45
C SER A 155 -0.25 -29.64 8.58
N ARG A 156 0.10 -30.03 9.82
CA ARG A 156 0.99 -31.17 10.10
C ARG A 156 0.27 -32.37 10.75
N SER A 157 -1.02 -32.25 11.05
CA SER A 157 -1.84 -33.33 11.63
C SER A 157 -2.55 -34.23 10.60
N ASP A 158 -2.56 -33.86 9.31
CA ASP A 158 -3.16 -34.65 8.21
C ASP A 158 -2.11 -35.26 7.26
N LYS A 159 -1.08 -35.92 7.82
CA LYS A 159 -0.23 -36.87 7.08
C LYS A 159 -0.01 -38.16 7.84
#